data_AF-A0AAC9APL5-F1
#
_entry.id   AF-A0AAC9APL5-F1
#
_cell.length_a   1.000
_cell.length_b   1.000
_cell.length_c   1.000
_cell.angle_alpha   90.00
_cell.angle_beta   90.00
_cell.angle_gamma   90.00
#
_symmetry.space_group_name_H-M   'P 1'
#
loop_
_entity.id
_entity.type
_entity.pdbx_description
1 polymer ?
#
loop_
_entity_poly.entity_id
_entity_poly.type
_entity_poly.pdbx_seq_one_letter_code
_entity_poly.pdbx_strand_id
1 'polypeptide(L)'
;MRACWTYIDVFAPDLLAARDDLDQLDALMDPPGARATSADIDQRLEQWLARPDAFIPVHVVTVGRGVKGAINWSGLSTLLGCKVGGISGPGGPARRRRVQDAIRAGVPERPGITATQPAIVDRPDDRRGPWCPGFELANVRREITNLRDAAYIFVGLMTMMRDSEIQGIPVGCLGTRYGAPVIHSTVVKDRGPGGQPDSWWISDPVVKAIEVAEKITLSPTRIFGSLYQGNQRELRSFDVHDEIGRFTSWVTAHSPDNGLDPIPDFRLAPHMFRRTMAVITANEPDGEIALGITLKHNATRALANSLTSGYGTPTPDWAREFRHQAQDVAAGELVADWARHTAGQPIARGPGATTFLAGLDDVTDKVADNPVKTGDERLLRDMLRDEFSTIELGPLNHCLGVTADAQCLKNLADEARGAGPLRSLCSPTTCMNSVITEAHMPVWLAEEADLTARLKDRRMAKVHRQRLQAQLDQVRSITRQEPT
;
A
#
# COMPACT_ATOMS: atom_id res chain seq x y z
N MET A 1 0.80 2.82 5.43
CA MET A 1 1.04 2.57 3.99
C MET A 1 0.63 3.78 3.14
N ARG A 2 -0.65 4.21 3.13
CA ARG A 2 -1.11 5.38 2.35
C ARG A 2 -0.22 6.61 2.54
N ALA A 3 0.00 7.04 3.78
CA ALA A 3 0.87 8.18 4.07
C ALA A 3 2.30 8.03 3.51
N CYS A 4 2.90 6.84 3.63
CA CYS A 4 4.23 6.57 3.08
C CYS A 4 4.23 6.70 1.55
N TRP A 5 3.22 6.15 0.88
CA TRP A 5 3.09 6.25 -0.57
C TRP A 5 2.87 7.70 -1.02
N THR A 6 2.01 8.47 -0.35
CA THR A 6 1.83 9.90 -0.66
C THR A 6 3.14 10.68 -0.54
N TYR A 7 3.95 10.41 0.49
CA TYR A 7 5.29 11.01 0.60
C TYR A 7 6.18 10.68 -0.60
N ILE A 8 6.23 9.41 -1.02
CA ILE A 8 7.08 8.92 -2.11
C ILE A 8 6.59 9.39 -3.48
N ASP A 9 5.28 9.38 -3.69
CA ASP A 9 4.65 9.55 -4.99
C ASP A 9 4.32 11.02 -5.30
N VAL A 10 3.80 11.73 -4.29
CA VAL A 10 3.27 13.10 -4.42
C VAL A 10 4.23 14.13 -3.84
N PHE A 11 4.78 13.93 -2.63
CA PHE A 11 5.61 14.97 -1.97
C PHE A 11 7.08 14.94 -2.41
N ALA A 12 7.60 13.77 -2.79
CA ALA A 12 9.02 13.61 -3.14
C ALA A 12 9.47 14.56 -4.27
N PRO A 13 8.73 14.73 -5.40
CA PRO A 13 9.13 15.66 -6.44
C PRO A 13 9.31 17.10 -5.93
N ASP A 14 8.35 17.60 -5.15
CA ASP A 14 8.40 18.94 -4.58
C ASP A 14 9.56 19.09 -3.58
N LEU A 15 9.77 18.08 -2.73
CA LEU A 15 10.84 18.10 -1.73
C LEU A 15 12.24 18.07 -2.36
N LEU A 16 12.41 17.29 -3.43
CA LEU A 16 13.66 17.23 -4.17
C LEU A 16 13.91 18.55 -4.92
N ALA A 17 12.90 19.11 -5.59
CA ALA A 17 13.01 20.40 -6.26
C ALA A 17 13.31 21.53 -5.26
N ALA A 18 12.62 21.56 -4.13
CA ALA A 18 12.85 22.57 -3.08
C ALA A 18 14.23 22.43 -2.45
N ARG A 19 14.76 21.21 -2.29
CA ARG A 19 16.15 20.99 -1.85
C ARG A 19 17.13 21.55 -2.87
N ASP A 20 16.96 21.22 -4.14
CA ASP A 20 17.87 21.64 -5.20
C ASP A 20 17.83 23.18 -5.36
N ASP A 21 16.66 23.82 -5.21
CA ASP A 21 16.50 25.28 -5.12
C ASP A 21 17.33 25.86 -3.95
N LEU A 22 17.26 25.23 -2.77
CA LEU A 22 18.00 25.67 -1.58
C LEU A 22 19.50 25.49 -1.75
N ASP A 23 19.95 24.40 -2.36
CA ASP A 23 21.37 24.13 -2.63
C ASP A 23 21.93 25.15 -3.64
N GLN A 24 21.15 25.55 -4.65
CA GLN A 24 21.50 26.64 -5.56
C GLN A 24 21.61 27.98 -4.83
N LEU A 25 20.65 28.30 -3.94
CA LEU A 25 20.70 29.51 -3.13
C LEU A 25 21.91 29.52 -2.18
N ASP A 26 22.28 28.38 -1.61
CA ASP A 26 23.46 28.25 -0.76
C ASP A 26 24.76 28.45 -1.57
N ALA A 27 24.83 27.93 -2.79
CA ALA A 27 25.95 28.12 -3.70
C ALA A 27 26.15 29.58 -4.14
N LEU A 28 25.09 30.38 -4.13
CA LEU A 28 25.13 31.82 -4.42
C LEU A 28 25.53 32.68 -3.22
N MET A 29 25.65 32.11 -2.01
CA MET A 29 26.06 32.87 -0.84
C MET A 29 27.55 33.26 -0.89
N ASP A 30 27.88 34.38 -0.26
CA ASP A 30 29.26 34.82 -0.11
C ASP A 30 30.16 33.70 0.49
N PRO A 31 31.33 33.42 -0.10
CA PRO A 31 32.18 32.32 0.33
C PRO A 31 32.69 32.48 1.78
N PRO A 32 33.09 31.38 2.44
CA PRO A 32 33.63 31.42 3.79
C PRO A 32 34.83 32.37 3.90
N GLY A 33 34.67 33.48 4.64
CA GLY A 33 35.73 34.46 4.89
C GLY A 33 35.57 35.77 4.11
N ALA A 34 34.80 35.76 3.01
CA ALA A 34 34.32 36.99 2.39
C ALA A 34 33.14 37.54 3.20
N ARG A 35 33.15 38.85 3.48
CA ARG A 35 32.04 39.52 4.16
C ARG A 35 31.62 40.69 3.29
N ALA A 36 30.43 40.58 2.68
CA ALA A 36 29.81 41.72 2.02
C ALA A 36 29.83 42.94 2.95
N THR A 37 30.19 44.09 2.41
CA THR A 37 30.17 45.33 3.16
C THR A 37 28.72 45.70 3.49
N SER A 38 28.52 46.61 4.45
CA SER A 38 27.17 47.12 4.72
C SER A 38 26.54 47.74 3.47
N ALA A 39 27.31 48.48 2.67
CA ALA A 39 26.82 49.09 1.43
C ALA A 39 26.37 48.05 0.40
N ASP A 40 27.12 46.94 0.25
CA ASP A 40 26.75 45.86 -0.66
C ASP A 40 25.41 45.23 -0.27
N ILE A 41 25.20 44.98 1.04
CA ILE A 41 23.94 44.40 1.54
C ILE A 41 22.77 45.36 1.32
N ASP A 42 22.99 46.66 1.54
CA ASP A 42 21.97 47.68 1.31
C ASP A 42 21.60 47.77 -0.19
N GLN A 43 22.60 47.75 -1.08
CA GLN A 43 22.39 47.74 -2.52
C GLN A 43 21.65 46.47 -2.99
N ARG A 44 22.04 45.29 -2.52
CA ARG A 44 21.36 44.03 -2.86
C ARG A 44 19.91 44.03 -2.37
N LEU A 45 19.64 44.56 -1.18
CA LEU A 45 18.28 44.70 -0.67
C LEU A 45 17.44 45.65 -1.52
N GLU A 46 17.99 46.81 -1.90
CA GLU A 46 17.31 47.76 -2.78
C GLU A 46 17.01 47.15 -4.16
N GLN A 47 17.99 46.45 -4.74
CA GLN A 47 17.81 45.72 -6.00
C GLN A 47 16.74 44.64 -5.89
N TRP A 48 16.72 43.87 -4.80
CA TRP A 48 15.69 42.86 -4.57
C TRP A 48 14.29 43.48 -4.50
N LEU A 49 14.11 44.52 -3.67
CA LEU A 49 12.82 45.19 -3.49
C LEU A 49 12.32 45.91 -4.74
N ALA A 50 13.22 46.30 -5.64
CA ALA A 50 12.86 46.93 -6.92
C ALA A 50 12.40 45.93 -7.99
N ARG A 51 12.57 44.62 -7.77
CA ARG A 51 12.15 43.59 -8.74
C ARG A 51 10.62 43.49 -8.81
N PRO A 52 10.03 43.28 -10.01
CA PRO A 52 8.59 43.05 -10.14
C PRO A 52 8.10 41.78 -9.41
N ASP A 53 8.96 40.78 -9.28
CA ASP A 53 8.70 39.51 -8.60
C ASP A 53 9.21 39.48 -7.15
N ALA A 54 9.53 40.64 -6.58
CA ALA A 54 10.00 40.76 -5.21
C ALA A 54 8.94 40.28 -4.21
N PHE A 55 9.39 39.59 -3.18
CA PHE A 55 8.57 39.20 -2.04
C PHE A 55 9.39 39.21 -0.76
N ILE A 56 8.70 39.29 0.38
CA ILE A 56 9.32 39.11 1.70
C ILE A 56 9.01 37.70 2.20
N PRO A 57 10.03 36.86 2.47
CA PRO A 57 9.79 35.51 2.93
C PRO A 57 9.30 35.52 4.39
N VAL A 58 8.28 34.71 4.67
CA VAL A 58 7.81 34.43 6.04
C VAL A 58 8.03 32.96 6.38
N HIS A 59 8.20 32.67 7.67
CA HIS A 59 8.41 31.31 8.15
C HIS A 59 7.18 30.44 7.90
N VAL A 60 7.42 29.24 7.37
CA VAL A 60 6.41 28.23 7.10
C VAL A 60 6.06 27.47 8.37
N VAL A 61 7.08 27.25 9.22
CA VAL A 61 6.98 26.47 10.46
C VAL A 61 7.56 27.23 11.64
N THR A 62 7.10 26.88 12.85
CA THR A 62 7.71 27.38 14.09
C THR A 62 8.83 26.44 14.51
N VAL A 63 10.08 26.86 14.37
CA VAL A 63 11.27 26.08 14.75
C VAL A 63 12.33 26.99 15.34
N GLY A 64 12.78 26.68 16.57
CA GLY A 64 13.78 27.47 17.27
C GLY A 64 13.32 28.90 17.51
N ARG A 65 13.98 29.87 16.86
CA ARG A 65 13.63 31.31 16.94
C ARG A 65 12.67 31.78 15.82
N GLY A 66 12.44 30.94 14.81
CA GLY A 66 11.48 31.24 13.74
C GLY A 66 10.06 30.94 14.20
N VAL A 67 9.14 31.87 13.97
CA VAL A 67 7.72 31.73 14.30
C VAL A 67 6.93 31.74 13.00
N LYS A 68 6.07 30.74 12.79
CA LYS A 68 5.21 30.64 11.59
C LYS A 68 4.49 31.97 11.31
N GLY A 69 4.57 32.43 10.06
CA GLY A 69 3.98 33.69 9.61
C GLY A 69 4.80 34.96 9.90
N ALA A 70 5.83 34.89 10.74
CA ALA A 70 6.74 36.02 10.94
C ALA A 70 7.79 36.09 9.81
N ILE A 71 8.32 37.28 9.56
CA ILE A 71 9.37 37.52 8.56
C ILE A 71 10.58 36.61 8.81
N ASN A 72 10.94 35.84 7.79
CA ASN A 72 12.10 34.96 7.78
C ASN A 72 13.35 35.75 7.40
N TRP A 73 13.94 36.46 8.36
CA TRP A 73 15.14 37.28 8.15
C TRP A 73 16.34 36.47 7.66
N SER A 74 16.47 35.21 8.12
CA SER A 74 17.49 34.29 7.61
C SER A 74 17.27 33.96 6.15
N GLY A 75 16.04 33.62 5.76
CA GLY A 75 15.66 33.31 4.40
C GLY A 75 15.84 34.52 3.47
N LEU A 76 15.49 35.73 3.92
CA LEU A 76 15.75 36.94 3.16
C LEU A 76 17.25 37.17 2.97
N SER A 77 18.07 36.89 3.99
CA SER A 77 19.54 36.99 3.86
C SER A 77 20.07 36.02 2.80
N THR A 78 19.56 34.78 2.78
CA THR A 78 19.87 33.77 1.77
C THR A 78 19.48 34.22 0.36
N LEU A 79 18.28 34.81 0.16
CA LEU A 79 17.86 35.36 -1.13
C LEU A 79 18.77 36.50 -1.62
N LEU A 80 19.35 37.27 -0.70
CA LEU A 80 20.33 38.33 -1.01
C LEU A 80 21.78 37.79 -1.15
N GLY A 81 21.99 36.48 -1.03
CA GLY A 81 23.32 35.86 -1.07
C GLY A 81 24.25 36.33 0.05
N CYS A 82 23.72 36.78 1.20
CA CYS A 82 24.51 37.27 2.32
C CYS A 82 24.25 36.46 3.60
N LYS A 83 25.21 36.49 4.54
CA LYS A 83 25.07 35.78 5.83
C LYS A 83 23.90 36.33 6.64
N VAL A 84 23.26 35.47 7.45
CA VAL A 84 22.11 35.82 8.33
C VAL A 84 22.34 37.05 9.22
N GLY A 85 23.59 37.30 9.63
CA GLY A 85 24.00 38.49 10.37
C GLY A 85 23.99 39.80 9.57
N GLY A 86 23.80 39.75 8.25
CA GLY A 86 23.77 40.89 7.34
C GLY A 86 22.53 41.77 7.54
N ILE A 87 21.35 41.17 7.76
CA ILE A 87 20.11 41.91 8.03
C ILE A 87 19.88 42.10 9.54
N SER A 88 20.53 41.30 10.38
CA SER A 88 20.37 41.33 11.85
C SER A 88 21.52 41.99 12.61
N GLY A 89 22.56 42.48 11.92
CA GLY A 89 23.75 43.11 12.49
C GLY A 89 23.61 44.61 12.80
N PRO A 90 24.72 45.37 12.93
CA PRO A 90 24.70 46.79 13.34
C PRO A 90 23.86 47.74 12.45
N GLY A 91 23.76 47.48 11.14
CA GLY A 91 22.86 48.19 10.21
C GLY A 91 21.46 47.56 10.10
N GLY A 92 21.20 46.50 10.86
CA GLY A 92 20.00 45.70 10.80
C GLY A 92 18.70 46.44 11.14
N PRO A 93 18.65 47.36 12.13
CA PRO A 93 17.42 48.11 12.42
C PRO A 93 16.91 48.93 11.23
N ALA A 94 17.82 49.58 10.48
CA ALA A 94 17.46 50.36 9.30
C ALA A 94 16.97 49.45 8.16
N ARG A 95 17.66 48.33 7.89
CA ARG A 95 17.26 47.34 6.88
C ARG A 95 15.89 46.71 7.18
N ARG A 96 15.67 46.32 8.45
CA ARG A 96 14.38 45.78 8.90
C ARG A 96 13.25 46.79 8.74
N ARG A 97 13.51 48.07 9.02
CA ARG A 97 12.53 49.14 8.79
C ARG A 97 12.22 49.28 7.30
N ARG A 98 13.22 49.28 6.42
CA ARG A 98 13.01 49.30 4.96
C ARG A 98 12.15 48.13 4.47
N VAL A 99 12.40 46.92 4.98
CA VAL A 99 11.57 45.74 4.66
C VAL A 99 10.13 45.93 5.15
N GLN A 100 9.92 46.43 6.36
CA GLN A 100 8.58 46.71 6.87
C GLN A 100 7.87 47.83 6.10
N ASP A 101 8.61 48.86 5.68
CA ASP A 101 8.08 49.94 4.83
C ASP A 101 7.71 49.40 3.44
N ALA A 102 8.49 48.48 2.88
CA ALA A 102 8.20 47.82 1.61
C ALA A 102 6.94 46.95 1.67
N ILE A 103 6.74 46.20 2.76
CA ILE A 103 5.48 45.47 3.00
C ILE A 103 4.30 46.46 3.04
N ARG A 104 4.44 47.56 3.79
CA ARG A 104 3.41 48.62 3.84
C ARG A 104 3.16 49.30 2.49
N ALA A 105 4.18 49.33 1.62
CA ALA A 105 4.09 49.85 0.26
C ALA A 105 3.54 48.82 -0.75
N GLY A 106 3.25 47.58 -0.33
CA GLY A 106 2.57 46.58 -1.15
C GLY A 106 3.45 45.43 -1.66
N VAL A 107 4.71 45.31 -1.24
CA VAL A 107 5.52 44.12 -1.53
C VAL A 107 4.90 42.90 -0.82
N PRO A 108 4.55 41.83 -1.54
CA PRO A 108 3.82 40.70 -0.95
C PRO A 108 4.70 39.88 0.00
N GLU A 109 4.07 39.34 1.04
CA GLU A 109 4.65 38.32 1.90
C GLU A 109 4.41 36.94 1.30
N ARG A 110 5.43 36.07 1.30
CA ARG A 110 5.33 34.70 0.77
C ARG A 110 5.89 33.68 1.76
N PRO A 111 5.19 32.56 2.03
CA PRO A 111 5.75 31.49 2.85
C PRO A 111 6.93 30.83 2.14
N GLY A 112 8.04 30.68 2.86
CA GLY A 112 9.24 30.04 2.32
C GLY A 112 10.09 30.96 1.45
N ILE A 113 11.16 30.39 0.87
CA ILE A 113 12.14 31.09 0.04
C ILE A 113 12.34 30.47 -1.33
N THR A 114 11.95 29.22 -1.54
CA THR A 114 12.12 28.55 -2.83
C THR A 114 11.08 29.00 -3.86
N ALA A 115 11.33 28.70 -5.13
CA ALA A 115 10.37 28.94 -6.22
C ALA A 115 9.43 27.74 -6.41
N THR A 116 9.84 26.56 -5.93
CA THR A 116 9.04 25.33 -5.96
C THR A 116 7.65 25.53 -5.36
N GLN A 117 6.61 25.17 -6.13
CA GLN A 117 5.21 25.24 -5.70
C GLN A 117 4.75 23.86 -5.19
N PRO A 118 4.18 23.76 -3.98
CA PRO A 118 3.66 22.50 -3.47
C PRO A 118 2.48 21.98 -4.32
N ALA A 119 2.45 20.68 -4.55
CA ALA A 119 1.36 20.00 -5.23
C ALA A 119 0.03 20.21 -4.50
N ILE A 120 -1.05 20.32 -5.29
CA ILE A 120 -2.42 20.41 -4.77
C ILE A 120 -2.92 18.99 -4.47
N VAL A 121 -3.34 18.78 -3.22
CA VAL A 121 -3.87 17.51 -2.72
C VAL A 121 -5.33 17.64 -2.32
N ASP A 122 -6.03 16.52 -2.41
CA ASP A 122 -7.37 16.38 -1.85
C ASP A 122 -7.26 16.10 -0.35
N ARG A 123 -8.12 16.74 0.44
CA ARG A 123 -8.16 16.60 1.89
C ARG A 123 -9.34 15.72 2.31
N PRO A 124 -9.26 15.07 3.49
CA PRO A 124 -10.37 14.31 4.07
C PRO A 124 -11.70 15.08 4.22
N ASP A 125 -11.68 16.41 4.15
CA ASP A 125 -12.85 17.29 4.21
C ASP A 125 -13.33 17.79 2.83
N ASP A 126 -12.96 17.07 1.76
CA ASP A 126 -13.28 17.36 0.35
C ASP A 126 -12.75 18.70 -0.17
N ARG A 127 -11.89 19.39 0.58
CA ARG A 127 -11.20 20.59 0.11
C ARG A 127 -9.93 20.22 -0.65
N ARG A 128 -9.55 21.09 -1.60
CA ARG A 128 -8.29 20.99 -2.33
C ARG A 128 -7.37 22.14 -1.96
N GLY A 129 -6.08 21.86 -1.78
CA GLY A 129 -5.11 22.89 -1.47
C GLY A 129 -3.68 22.36 -1.52
N PRO A 130 -2.67 23.25 -1.45
CA PRO A 130 -1.29 22.81 -1.40
C PRO A 130 -1.05 22.01 -0.12
N TRP A 131 -0.28 20.93 -0.20
CA TRP A 131 -0.02 20.05 0.95
C TRP A 131 0.86 20.70 2.02
N CYS A 132 1.60 21.75 1.67
CA CYS A 132 2.25 22.65 2.62
C CYS A 132 2.18 24.11 2.14
N PRO A 133 2.42 25.12 3.01
CA PRO A 133 2.34 26.52 2.59
C PRO A 133 3.47 27.00 1.67
N GLY A 134 4.60 26.29 1.64
CA GLY A 134 5.83 26.66 0.91
C GLY A 134 7.07 26.00 1.52
N PHE A 135 8.25 26.33 1.01
CA PHE A 135 9.49 25.67 1.42
C PHE A 135 10.56 26.66 1.91
N GLU A 136 11.08 26.39 3.10
CA GLU A 136 12.25 27.02 3.70
C GLU A 136 13.25 25.94 4.18
N LEU A 137 14.46 26.37 4.54
CA LEU A 137 15.50 25.43 4.96
C LEU A 137 15.06 24.50 6.11
N ALA A 138 14.31 25.04 7.08
CA ALA A 138 13.93 24.28 8.27
C ALA A 138 12.91 23.18 7.97
N ASN A 139 11.83 23.48 7.23
CA ASN A 139 10.80 22.47 6.94
C ASN A 139 11.28 21.48 5.87
N VAL A 140 12.00 21.91 4.83
CA VAL A 140 12.56 20.98 3.83
C VAL A 140 13.45 19.93 4.49
N ARG A 141 14.30 20.32 5.45
CA ARG A 141 15.16 19.36 6.15
C ARG A 141 14.37 18.32 6.95
N ARG A 142 13.32 18.78 7.64
CA ARG A 142 12.43 17.90 8.40
C ARG A 142 11.69 16.96 7.47
N GLU A 143 11.14 17.47 6.37
CA GLU A 143 10.34 16.68 5.44
C GLU A 143 11.16 15.70 4.60
N ILE A 144 12.43 15.99 4.28
CA ILE A 144 13.33 15.00 3.66
C ILE A 144 13.63 13.85 4.64
N THR A 145 13.71 14.15 5.94
CA THR A 145 13.86 13.12 6.97
C THR A 145 12.61 12.23 7.01
N ASN A 146 11.42 12.83 7.02
CA ASN A 146 10.16 12.09 6.92
C ASN A 146 10.04 11.30 5.61
N LEU A 147 10.56 11.82 4.50
CA LEU A 147 10.58 11.14 3.20
C LEU A 147 11.45 9.88 3.23
N ARG A 148 12.64 9.96 3.84
CA ARG A 148 13.50 8.79 4.09
C ARG A 148 12.76 7.76 4.94
N ASP A 149 12.13 8.20 6.03
CA ASP A 149 11.43 7.32 6.96
C ASP A 149 10.21 6.66 6.29
N ALA A 150 9.46 7.42 5.48
CA ALA A 150 8.37 6.93 4.64
C ALA A 150 8.85 5.86 3.64
N ALA A 151 9.95 6.12 2.92
CA ALA A 151 10.54 5.17 1.99
C ALA A 151 11.00 3.89 2.70
N TYR A 152 11.66 4.01 3.86
CA TYR A 152 12.06 2.85 4.66
C TYR A 152 10.84 2.01 5.10
N ILE A 153 9.82 2.65 5.66
CA ILE A 153 8.60 1.97 6.12
C ILE A 153 7.89 1.29 4.95
N PHE A 154 7.80 1.96 3.81
CA PHE A 154 7.17 1.42 2.61
C PHE A 154 7.91 0.19 2.07
N VAL A 155 9.25 0.26 1.96
CA VAL A 155 10.08 -0.89 1.58
C VAL A 155 9.91 -2.03 2.57
N GLY A 156 9.92 -1.76 3.88
CA GLY A 156 9.72 -2.79 4.90
C GLY A 156 8.34 -3.45 4.87
N LEU A 157 7.30 -2.70 4.55
CA LEU A 157 5.95 -3.21 4.33
C LEU A 157 5.86 -4.09 3.09
N MET A 158 6.46 -3.69 1.97
CA MET A 158 6.22 -4.33 0.67
C MET A 158 7.17 -5.48 0.33
N THR A 159 8.36 -5.52 0.93
CA THR A 159 9.41 -6.50 0.57
C THR A 159 9.52 -7.67 1.53
N MET A 160 8.86 -7.58 2.69
CA MET A 160 9.04 -8.50 3.82
C MET A 160 10.51 -8.65 4.25
N MET A 161 11.42 -7.73 3.92
CA MET A 161 12.82 -7.79 4.37
C MET A 161 12.93 -7.58 5.89
N ARG A 162 13.98 -8.12 6.53
CA ARG A 162 14.32 -7.80 7.92
C ARG A 162 14.92 -6.42 8.00
N ASP A 163 14.81 -5.80 9.17
CA ASP A 163 15.41 -4.48 9.43
C ASP A 163 16.90 -4.40 9.02
N SER A 164 17.71 -5.38 9.44
CA SER A 164 19.13 -5.42 9.07
C SER A 164 19.37 -5.59 7.57
N GLU A 165 18.46 -6.25 6.85
CA GLU A 165 18.51 -6.40 5.39
C GLU A 165 18.13 -5.09 4.70
N ILE A 166 17.16 -4.33 5.22
CA ILE A 166 16.75 -3.02 4.68
C ILE A 166 17.83 -1.96 4.93
N GLN A 167 18.37 -1.90 6.14
CA GLN A 167 19.47 -0.98 6.46
C GLN A 167 20.77 -1.30 5.70
N GLY A 168 20.91 -2.54 5.22
CA GLY A 168 22.04 -3.00 4.43
C GLY A 168 21.97 -2.68 2.95
N ILE A 169 20.91 -2.03 2.46
CA ILE A 169 20.72 -1.71 1.05
C ILE A 169 21.69 -0.60 0.62
N PRO A 170 22.61 -0.84 -0.34
CA PRO A 170 23.55 0.17 -0.85
C PRO A 170 22.92 1.01 -1.98
N VAL A 171 23.60 2.09 -2.37
CA VAL A 171 23.25 2.81 -3.61
C VAL A 171 23.55 1.92 -4.82
N GLY A 172 22.69 1.94 -5.83
CA GLY A 172 22.78 1.07 -7.01
C GLY A 172 22.31 -0.36 -6.73
N CYS A 173 21.41 -0.53 -5.76
CA CYS A 173 20.91 -1.84 -5.34
C CYS A 173 19.87 -2.45 -6.30
N LEU A 174 19.27 -1.65 -7.18
CA LEU A 174 18.25 -2.11 -8.11
C LEU A 174 18.88 -2.94 -9.24
N GLY A 175 18.22 -4.05 -9.57
CA GLY A 175 18.62 -4.92 -10.67
C GLY A 175 17.42 -5.60 -11.30
N THR A 176 17.69 -6.55 -12.20
CA THR A 176 16.65 -7.35 -12.86
C THR A 176 17.02 -8.82 -12.81
N ARG A 177 16.04 -9.68 -12.49
CA ARG A 177 16.20 -11.13 -12.52
C ARG A 177 14.96 -11.79 -13.10
N TYR A 178 15.15 -12.59 -14.15
CA TYR A 178 14.06 -13.22 -14.91
C TYR A 178 13.02 -12.21 -15.44
N GLY A 179 13.48 -11.02 -15.86
CA GLY A 179 12.61 -9.97 -16.38
C GLY A 179 11.83 -9.19 -15.32
N ALA A 180 12.00 -9.49 -14.02
CA ALA A 180 11.35 -8.78 -12.93
C ALA A 180 12.37 -7.95 -12.12
N PRO A 181 11.98 -6.78 -11.56
CA PRO A 181 12.87 -5.96 -10.76
C PRO A 181 13.21 -6.63 -9.43
N VAL A 182 14.46 -6.46 -8.99
CA VAL A 182 14.97 -6.97 -7.72
C VAL A 182 15.76 -5.90 -6.97
N ILE A 183 15.79 -6.01 -5.65
CA ILE A 183 16.74 -5.30 -4.78
C ILE A 183 17.85 -6.25 -4.37
N HIS A 184 19.09 -5.83 -4.54
CA HIS A 184 20.28 -6.49 -3.99
C HIS A 184 20.61 -5.94 -2.61
N SER A 185 20.69 -6.82 -1.61
CA SER A 185 21.11 -6.46 -0.24
C SER A 185 21.87 -7.61 0.42
N THR A 186 22.32 -7.41 1.66
CA THR A 186 23.10 -8.37 2.43
C THR A 186 22.24 -9.04 3.51
N VAL A 187 22.16 -10.38 3.48
CA VAL A 187 21.56 -11.19 4.55
C VAL A 187 22.61 -11.48 5.62
N VAL A 188 22.39 -10.97 6.83
CA VAL A 188 23.33 -11.17 7.96
C VAL A 188 22.96 -12.39 8.80
N LYS A 189 21.66 -12.64 9.00
CA LYS A 189 21.18 -13.68 9.91
C LYS A 189 21.60 -15.07 9.43
N ASP A 190 22.22 -15.86 10.30
CA ASP A 190 22.67 -17.24 10.04
C ASP A 190 23.72 -17.39 8.91
N ARG A 191 24.40 -16.30 8.51
CA ARG A 191 25.35 -16.27 7.38
C ARG A 191 26.80 -15.86 7.71
N GLY A 192 27.16 -15.82 9.00
CA GLY A 192 28.52 -15.52 9.45
C GLY A 192 28.88 -14.02 9.43
N PRO A 193 30.12 -13.65 9.79
CA PRO A 193 30.57 -12.26 9.81
C PRO A 193 30.53 -11.62 8.42
N GLY A 194 29.83 -10.49 8.27
CA GLY A 194 29.73 -9.75 7.01
C GLY A 194 28.49 -10.08 6.17
N GLY A 195 27.76 -11.15 6.48
CA GLY A 195 26.56 -11.57 5.74
C GLY A 195 26.84 -12.06 4.31
N GLN A 196 25.78 -12.44 3.60
CA GLN A 196 25.85 -12.90 2.20
C GLN A 196 24.95 -12.05 1.30
N PRO A 197 25.41 -11.65 0.10
CA PRO A 197 24.56 -10.98 -0.88
C PRO A 197 23.36 -11.85 -1.28
N ASP A 198 22.18 -11.26 -1.34
CA ASP A 198 20.96 -11.90 -1.81
C ASP A 198 20.07 -10.89 -2.54
N SER A 199 18.99 -11.36 -3.15
CA SER A 199 18.06 -10.54 -3.92
C SER A 199 16.61 -10.79 -3.50
N TRP A 200 15.80 -9.73 -3.53
CA TRP A 200 14.37 -9.76 -3.29
C TRP A 200 13.66 -9.24 -4.53
N TRP A 201 12.69 -10.01 -5.04
CA TRP A 201 11.78 -9.53 -6.08
C TRP A 201 10.86 -8.48 -5.49
N ILE A 202 10.67 -7.40 -6.24
CA ILE A 202 9.92 -6.24 -5.78
C ILE A 202 8.93 -5.77 -6.85
N SER A 203 8.04 -4.86 -6.48
CA SER A 203 7.11 -4.20 -7.38
C SER A 203 7.62 -2.80 -7.78
N ASP A 204 7.09 -2.25 -8.87
CA ASP A 204 7.46 -0.91 -9.37
C ASP A 204 7.29 0.22 -8.33
N PRO A 205 6.26 0.22 -7.45
CA PRO A 205 6.18 1.18 -6.35
C PRO A 205 7.39 1.13 -5.40
N VAL A 206 7.94 -0.06 -5.16
CA VAL A 206 9.15 -0.23 -4.35
C VAL A 206 10.38 0.28 -5.10
N VAL A 207 10.45 0.08 -6.42
CA VAL A 207 11.51 0.69 -7.26
C VAL A 207 11.53 2.20 -7.07
N LYS A 208 10.37 2.86 -7.20
CA LYS A 208 10.24 4.32 -6.98
C LYS A 208 10.67 4.74 -5.58
N ALA A 209 10.30 3.99 -4.54
CA ALA A 209 10.71 4.27 -3.17
C ALA A 209 12.25 4.23 -2.99
N ILE A 210 12.91 3.27 -3.63
CA ILE A 210 14.37 3.14 -3.61
C ILE A 210 15.04 4.28 -4.38
N GLU A 211 14.55 4.61 -5.58
CA GLU A 211 15.09 5.73 -6.37
C GLU A 211 14.97 7.06 -5.63
N VAL A 212 13.87 7.30 -4.92
CA VAL A 212 13.68 8.48 -4.07
C VAL A 212 14.69 8.47 -2.90
N ALA A 213 14.88 7.33 -2.24
CA ALA A 213 15.84 7.20 -1.15
C ALA A 213 17.29 7.41 -1.61
N GLU A 214 17.66 6.90 -2.79
CA GLU A 214 18.97 7.10 -3.41
C GLU A 214 19.25 8.58 -3.73
N LYS A 215 18.22 9.33 -4.14
CA LYS A 215 18.36 10.77 -4.41
C LYS A 215 18.64 11.59 -3.16
N ILE A 216 18.26 11.14 -1.96
CA ILE A 216 18.41 11.91 -0.71
C ILE A 216 19.55 11.42 0.19
N THR A 217 20.09 10.21 -0.02
CA THR A 217 21.17 9.69 0.82
C THR A 217 22.51 10.40 0.59
N LEU A 218 23.30 10.54 1.65
CA LEU A 218 24.71 10.96 1.56
C LEU A 218 25.69 9.78 1.66
N SER A 219 25.20 8.57 1.90
CA SER A 219 26.03 7.38 2.12
C SER A 219 25.97 6.43 0.93
N PRO A 220 27.11 6.04 0.32
CA PRO A 220 27.11 5.09 -0.78
C PRO A 220 26.78 3.66 -0.35
N THR A 221 27.01 3.33 0.94
CA THR A 221 26.84 1.97 1.46
C THR A 221 25.47 1.71 2.09
N ARG A 222 24.69 2.76 2.35
CA ARG A 222 23.36 2.66 2.99
C ARG A 222 22.43 3.75 2.48
N ILE A 223 21.37 3.38 1.76
CA ILE A 223 20.38 4.35 1.27
C ILE A 223 19.54 4.95 2.40
N PHE A 224 19.27 4.16 3.45
CA PHE A 224 18.56 4.62 4.66
C PHE A 224 19.55 5.08 5.75
N GLY A 225 20.51 5.92 5.34
CA GLY A 225 21.59 6.40 6.18
C GLY A 225 21.39 7.83 6.71
N SER A 226 22.51 8.44 7.08
CA SER A 226 22.59 9.86 7.46
C SER A 226 22.26 10.76 6.27
N LEU A 227 21.44 11.78 6.51
CA LEU A 227 21.00 12.75 5.49
C LEU A 227 21.77 14.08 5.56
N TYR A 228 22.50 14.33 6.65
CA TYR A 228 23.21 15.61 6.86
C TYR A 228 24.62 15.40 7.41
N GLN A 229 25.55 16.29 7.03
CA GLN A 229 26.90 16.34 7.59
C GLN A 229 26.91 17.22 8.88
N GLY A 230 27.27 16.66 10.04
CA GLY A 230 27.45 17.42 11.30
C GLY A 230 27.13 16.66 12.59
N ASN A 231 27.43 17.24 13.76
CA ASN A 231 27.30 16.59 15.08
C ASN A 231 25.86 16.48 15.64
N GLN A 232 24.82 16.79 14.86
CA GLN A 232 23.44 16.58 15.32
C GLN A 232 23.09 15.09 15.27
N ARG A 233 23.11 14.46 16.45
CA ARG A 233 22.91 13.02 16.64
C ARG A 233 21.58 12.53 16.04
N GLU A 234 20.53 13.36 16.13
CA GLU A 234 19.20 13.11 15.55
C GLU A 234 19.17 12.99 14.03
N LEU A 235 20.19 13.50 13.32
CA LEU A 235 20.27 13.50 11.86
C LEU A 235 21.32 12.53 11.30
N ARG A 236 22.11 11.88 12.18
CA ARG A 236 23.21 10.97 11.83
C ARG A 236 22.86 9.48 11.95
N SER A 237 22.10 9.09 12.96
CA SER A 237 21.80 7.68 13.24
C SER A 237 20.34 7.37 12.96
N PHE A 238 20.08 6.46 12.02
CA PHE A 238 18.76 5.90 11.79
C PHE A 238 18.45 4.86 12.88
N ASP A 239 17.84 5.30 13.98
CA ASP A 239 17.22 4.39 14.94
C ASP A 239 15.80 4.10 14.46
N VAL A 240 15.60 2.89 13.96
CA VAL A 240 14.37 2.50 13.29
C VAL A 240 13.14 2.66 14.19
N HIS A 241 13.27 2.37 15.48
CA HIS A 241 12.14 2.44 16.40
C HIS A 241 11.74 3.88 16.69
N ASP A 242 12.73 4.75 16.90
CA ASP A 242 12.48 6.17 17.12
C ASP A 242 11.95 6.86 15.85
N GLU A 243 12.50 6.55 14.67
CA GLU A 243 12.11 7.20 13.42
C GLU A 243 10.70 6.78 12.96
N ILE A 244 10.29 5.52 13.14
CA ILE A 244 8.91 5.11 12.87
C ILE A 244 7.92 5.90 13.74
N GLY A 245 8.20 6.01 15.04
CA GLY A 245 7.33 6.75 15.96
C GLY A 245 7.28 8.25 15.69
N ARG A 246 8.41 8.84 15.29
CA ARG A 246 8.48 10.25 14.88
C ARG A 246 7.70 10.50 13.60
N PHE A 247 7.84 9.62 12.60
CA PHE A 247 7.10 9.74 11.35
C PHE A 247 5.59 9.64 11.58
N THR A 248 5.11 8.66 12.37
CA THR A 248 3.67 8.55 12.65
C THR A 248 3.14 9.74 13.42
N SER A 249 3.87 10.20 14.43
CA SER A 249 3.51 11.41 15.20
C SER A 249 3.47 12.64 14.31
N TRP A 250 4.43 12.76 13.37
CA TRP A 250 4.49 13.86 12.41
C TRP A 250 3.28 13.88 11.49
N VAL A 251 2.94 12.74 10.87
CA VAL A 251 1.77 12.62 9.99
C VAL A 251 0.51 13.01 10.74
N THR A 252 0.29 12.49 11.94
CA THR A 252 -0.90 12.79 12.74
C THR A 252 -0.96 14.27 13.15
N ALA A 253 0.17 14.92 13.46
CA ALA A 253 0.20 16.34 13.84
C ALA A 253 -0.06 17.31 12.67
N HIS A 254 0.11 16.87 11.43
CA HIS A 254 -0.03 17.71 10.22
C HIS A 254 -1.22 17.32 9.33
N SER A 255 -1.86 16.19 9.63
CA SER A 255 -3.16 15.82 9.10
C SER A 255 -4.27 16.70 9.71
N PRO A 256 -5.34 17.04 8.98
CA PRO A 256 -5.62 16.69 7.58
C PRO A 256 -5.11 17.74 6.57
N ASP A 257 -4.45 18.80 7.03
CA ASP A 257 -4.09 19.97 6.20
C ASP A 257 -3.21 19.61 5.00
N ASN A 258 -2.37 18.58 5.15
CA ASN A 258 -1.49 18.04 4.11
C ASN A 258 -2.13 16.95 3.24
N GLY A 259 -3.43 16.68 3.38
CA GLY A 259 -4.13 15.65 2.61
C GLY A 259 -3.85 14.21 3.08
N LEU A 260 -3.24 14.03 4.25
CA LEU A 260 -3.05 12.70 4.85
C LEU A 260 -4.14 12.39 5.87
N ASP A 261 -4.39 11.10 6.07
CA ASP A 261 -5.18 10.59 7.19
C ASP A 261 -4.31 10.48 8.46
N PRO A 262 -4.86 10.77 9.66
CA PRO A 262 -4.15 10.54 10.90
C PRO A 262 -3.88 9.04 11.08
N ILE A 263 -2.67 8.69 11.52
CA ILE A 263 -2.33 7.30 11.81
C ILE A 263 -2.80 6.99 13.25
N PRO A 264 -3.57 5.92 13.47
CA PRO A 264 -4.02 5.55 14.81
C PRO A 264 -2.85 5.38 15.78
N ASP A 265 -3.05 5.78 17.04
CA ASP A 265 -2.02 5.73 18.06
C ASP A 265 -1.82 4.29 18.57
N PHE A 266 -0.91 3.58 17.93
CA PHE A 266 -0.40 2.29 18.40
C PHE A 266 1.07 2.12 18.03
N ARG A 267 1.78 1.35 18.85
CA ARG A 267 3.21 1.12 18.67
C ARG A 267 3.45 0.34 17.38
N LEU A 268 4.22 0.91 16.47
CA LEU A 268 4.72 0.26 15.26
C LEU A 268 6.17 -0.18 15.41
N ALA A 269 6.53 -1.31 14.78
CA ALA A 269 7.84 -1.92 14.83
C ALA A 269 8.10 -2.70 13.53
N PRO A 270 9.36 -2.77 13.05
CA PRO A 270 9.68 -3.34 11.72
C PRO A 270 9.19 -4.77 11.51
N HIS A 271 9.30 -5.62 12.54
CA HIS A 271 8.88 -7.01 12.45
C HIS A 271 7.35 -7.16 12.25
N MET A 272 6.56 -6.16 12.63
CA MET A 272 5.11 -6.16 12.39
C MET A 272 4.80 -5.89 10.93
N PHE A 273 5.54 -5.03 10.24
CA PHE A 273 5.37 -4.80 8.80
C PHE A 273 5.57 -6.09 8.00
N ARG A 274 6.68 -6.79 8.29
CA ARG A 274 6.99 -8.09 7.69
C ARG A 274 5.90 -9.12 7.99
N ARG A 275 5.35 -9.14 9.22
CA ARG A 275 4.28 -10.08 9.61
C ARG A 275 2.98 -9.77 8.90
N THR A 276 2.58 -8.50 8.84
CA THR A 276 1.36 -8.06 8.16
C THR A 276 1.39 -8.47 6.69
N MET A 277 2.47 -8.17 5.97
CA MET A 277 2.56 -8.54 4.55
C MET A 277 2.63 -10.05 4.36
N ALA A 278 3.22 -10.78 5.29
CA ALA A 278 3.24 -12.22 5.22
C ALA A 278 1.85 -12.85 5.42
N VAL A 279 1.06 -12.31 6.34
CA VAL A 279 -0.34 -12.73 6.53
C VAL A 279 -1.17 -12.44 5.29
N ILE A 280 -1.01 -11.26 4.67
CA ILE A 280 -1.69 -10.93 3.41
C ILE A 280 -1.30 -11.92 2.31
N THR A 281 0.00 -12.10 2.08
CA THR A 281 0.51 -13.00 1.03
C THR A 281 0.09 -14.45 1.25
N ALA A 282 -0.01 -14.93 2.50
CA ALA A 282 -0.44 -16.30 2.80
C ALA A 282 -1.86 -16.61 2.34
N ASN A 283 -2.71 -15.59 2.20
CA ASN A 283 -4.11 -15.73 1.80
C ASN A 283 -4.31 -15.56 0.28
N GLU A 284 -3.22 -15.35 -0.46
CA GLU A 284 -3.24 -15.32 -1.93
C GLU A 284 -2.97 -16.71 -2.53
N PRO A 285 -3.44 -16.98 -3.77
CA PRO A 285 -3.08 -18.19 -4.50
C PRO A 285 -1.55 -18.38 -4.58
N ASP A 286 -1.08 -19.61 -4.35
CA ASP A 286 0.36 -19.97 -4.27
C ASP A 286 1.19 -19.18 -3.23
N GLY A 287 0.51 -18.47 -2.32
CA GLY A 287 1.09 -17.58 -1.32
C GLY A 287 2.10 -18.25 -0.40
N GLU A 288 1.86 -19.50 0.02
CA GLU A 288 2.78 -20.23 0.89
C GLU A 288 4.16 -20.47 0.24
N ILE A 289 4.18 -20.75 -1.07
CA ILE A 289 5.42 -20.92 -1.83
C ILE A 289 6.13 -19.57 -1.97
N ALA A 290 5.37 -18.51 -2.32
CA ALA A 290 5.89 -17.15 -2.43
C ALA A 290 6.49 -16.66 -1.11
N LEU A 291 5.86 -16.96 0.02
CA LEU A 291 6.35 -16.66 1.36
C LEU A 291 7.64 -17.40 1.69
N GLY A 292 7.68 -18.72 1.42
CA GLY A 292 8.88 -19.52 1.66
C GLY A 292 10.11 -18.97 0.92
N ILE A 293 9.92 -18.53 -0.33
CA ILE A 293 10.95 -17.89 -1.15
C ILE A 293 11.33 -16.53 -0.56
N THR A 294 10.36 -15.64 -0.37
CA THR A 294 10.59 -14.23 -0.02
C THR A 294 11.17 -14.08 1.39
N LEU A 295 10.67 -14.86 2.35
CA LEU A 295 11.14 -14.84 3.73
C LEU A 295 12.51 -15.53 3.90
N LYS A 296 13.01 -16.18 2.84
CA LYS A 296 14.21 -17.04 2.82
C LYS A 296 14.10 -18.22 3.78
N HIS A 297 12.88 -18.70 4.01
CA HIS A 297 12.57 -19.85 4.85
C HIS A 297 12.66 -21.19 4.08
N ASN A 298 12.94 -21.14 2.77
CA ASN A 298 13.06 -22.31 1.88
C ASN A 298 14.30 -23.21 2.10
N ALA A 299 15.08 -22.97 3.15
CA ALA A 299 15.98 -24.01 3.65
C ALA A 299 15.11 -25.09 4.33
N THR A 300 14.85 -26.18 3.60
CA THR A 300 14.07 -27.40 3.92
C THR A 300 12.64 -27.43 3.33
N ARG A 301 12.49 -28.23 2.26
CA ARG A 301 11.29 -28.49 1.41
C ARG A 301 9.90 -28.13 1.99
N ALA A 302 9.34 -27.04 1.44
CA ALA A 302 8.01 -26.82 0.85
C ALA A 302 6.68 -27.43 1.43
N LEU A 303 6.65 -28.31 2.43
CA LEU A 303 5.38 -28.79 3.00
C LEU A 303 5.42 -29.00 4.54
N ALA A 304 6.52 -28.65 5.21
CA ALA A 304 6.70 -28.92 6.64
C ALA A 304 7.40 -27.80 7.44
N ASN A 305 7.50 -26.58 6.90
CA ASN A 305 8.11 -25.49 7.65
C ASN A 305 7.07 -24.76 8.50
N SER A 306 6.86 -25.25 9.73
CA SER A 306 5.96 -24.64 10.73
C SER A 306 6.26 -23.17 11.00
N LEU A 307 7.48 -22.69 10.76
CA LEU A 307 7.84 -21.27 10.91
C LEU A 307 7.20 -20.38 9.83
N THR A 308 7.08 -20.86 8.59
CA THR A 308 6.43 -20.09 7.51
C THR A 308 4.92 -20.09 7.71
N SER A 309 4.33 -21.27 7.95
CA SER A 309 2.89 -21.39 8.20
C SER A 309 2.46 -20.58 9.44
N GLY A 310 3.25 -20.62 10.52
CA GLY A 310 2.99 -19.81 11.73
C GLY A 310 3.15 -18.29 11.53
N TYR A 311 4.00 -17.86 10.58
CA TYR A 311 4.20 -16.43 10.29
C TYR A 311 3.08 -15.84 9.42
N GLY A 312 2.54 -16.64 8.50
CA GLY A 312 1.40 -16.29 7.65
C GLY A 312 0.02 -16.53 8.30
N THR A 313 -0.04 -17.12 9.49
CA THR A 313 -1.31 -17.40 10.17
C THR A 313 -2.03 -16.09 10.54
N PRO A 314 -3.26 -15.85 10.04
CA PRO A 314 -4.00 -14.64 10.34
C PRO A 314 -4.43 -14.58 11.82
N THR A 315 -4.51 -13.36 12.37
CA THR A 315 -5.21 -13.14 13.64
C THR A 315 -6.73 -13.26 13.41
N PRO A 316 -7.55 -13.41 14.47
CA PRO A 316 -9.01 -13.43 14.32
C PRO A 316 -9.57 -12.19 13.60
N ASP A 317 -8.93 -11.02 13.77
CA ASP A 317 -9.32 -9.78 13.11
C ASP A 317 -9.02 -9.82 11.61
N TRP A 318 -7.82 -10.25 11.22
CA TRP A 318 -7.46 -10.49 9.82
C TRP A 318 -8.35 -11.55 9.16
N ALA A 319 -8.67 -12.62 9.89
CA ALA A 319 -9.57 -13.65 9.38
C ALA A 319 -10.99 -13.10 9.14
N ARG A 320 -11.47 -12.13 9.93
CA ARG A 320 -12.74 -11.43 9.64
C ARG A 320 -12.61 -10.55 8.39
N GLU A 321 -11.53 -9.80 8.27
CA GLU A 321 -11.29 -8.93 7.11
C GLU A 321 -11.23 -9.75 5.80
N PHE A 322 -10.48 -10.85 5.78
CA PHE A 322 -10.41 -11.72 4.60
C PHE A 322 -11.76 -12.37 4.27
N ARG A 323 -12.55 -12.74 5.28
CA ARG A 323 -13.92 -13.22 5.04
C ARG A 323 -14.78 -12.13 4.41
N HIS A 324 -14.74 -10.91 4.92
CA HIS A 324 -15.49 -9.78 4.35
C HIS A 324 -15.08 -9.52 2.90
N GLN A 325 -13.78 -9.48 2.60
CA GLN A 325 -13.29 -9.30 1.23
C GLN A 325 -13.71 -10.44 0.30
N ALA A 326 -13.63 -11.69 0.77
CA ALA A 326 -14.10 -12.84 -0.01
C ALA A 326 -15.61 -12.76 -0.28
N GLN A 327 -16.39 -12.34 0.70
CA GLN A 327 -17.84 -12.11 0.58
C GLN A 327 -18.14 -10.97 -0.41
N ASP A 328 -17.39 -9.86 -0.38
CA ASP A 328 -17.53 -8.75 -1.34
C ASP A 328 -17.22 -9.18 -2.78
N VAL A 329 -16.14 -9.93 -2.99
CA VAL A 329 -15.77 -10.48 -4.30
C VAL A 329 -16.85 -11.45 -4.78
N ALA A 330 -17.31 -12.35 -3.92
CA ALA A 330 -18.38 -13.27 -4.25
C ALA A 330 -19.66 -12.52 -4.66
N ALA A 331 -20.07 -11.50 -3.90
CA ALA A 331 -21.23 -10.68 -4.23
C ALA A 331 -21.08 -9.97 -5.58
N GLY A 332 -19.89 -9.49 -5.92
CA GLY A 332 -19.59 -8.91 -7.23
C GLY A 332 -19.79 -9.89 -8.39
N GLU A 333 -19.28 -11.11 -8.26
CA GLU A 333 -19.48 -12.18 -9.27
C GLU A 333 -20.96 -12.59 -9.38
N LEU A 334 -21.69 -12.64 -8.25
CA LEU A 334 -23.11 -12.99 -8.21
C LEU A 334 -24.01 -11.95 -8.89
N VAL A 335 -23.57 -10.72 -9.11
CA VAL A 335 -24.34 -9.72 -9.89
C VAL A 335 -24.67 -10.26 -11.28
N ALA A 336 -23.73 -10.98 -11.91
CA ALA A 336 -23.94 -11.54 -13.25
C ALA A 336 -24.90 -12.74 -13.25
N ASP A 337 -24.93 -13.53 -12.17
CA ASP A 337 -25.93 -14.58 -11.97
C ASP A 337 -27.31 -13.96 -11.72
N TRP A 338 -27.41 -12.99 -10.81
CA TRP A 338 -28.64 -12.26 -10.50
C TRP A 338 -29.26 -11.60 -11.74
N ALA A 339 -28.45 -10.92 -12.56
CA ALA A 339 -28.91 -10.25 -13.78
C ALA A 339 -29.46 -11.24 -14.82
N ARG A 340 -28.87 -12.45 -14.92
CA ARG A 340 -29.37 -13.50 -15.82
C ARG A 340 -30.66 -14.13 -15.28
N HIS A 341 -30.73 -14.38 -13.98
CA HIS A 341 -31.93 -14.91 -13.32
C HIS A 341 -33.13 -13.98 -13.47
N THR A 342 -32.95 -12.69 -13.20
CA THR A 342 -34.01 -11.67 -13.36
C THR A 342 -34.46 -11.49 -14.81
N ALA A 343 -33.60 -11.80 -15.79
CA ALA A 343 -33.96 -11.88 -17.20
C ALA A 343 -34.71 -13.17 -17.59
N GLY A 344 -35.00 -14.06 -16.63
CA GLY A 344 -35.69 -15.33 -16.83
C GLY A 344 -34.83 -16.41 -17.47
N GLN A 345 -33.49 -16.28 -17.40
CA GLN A 345 -32.60 -17.31 -17.93
C GLN A 345 -32.44 -18.44 -16.91
N PRO A 346 -32.48 -19.71 -17.34
CA PRO A 346 -32.16 -20.81 -16.45
C PRO A 346 -30.64 -20.86 -16.25
N ILE A 347 -30.18 -20.67 -15.01
CA ILE A 347 -28.75 -20.44 -14.72
C ILE A 347 -28.12 -21.47 -13.79
N ALA A 348 -28.90 -22.32 -13.13
CA ALA A 348 -28.40 -23.16 -12.04
C ALA A 348 -28.82 -24.62 -12.15
N ARG A 349 -27.90 -25.51 -11.76
CA ARG A 349 -28.06 -26.97 -11.71
C ARG A 349 -27.56 -27.52 -10.37
N GLY A 350 -27.84 -28.79 -10.13
CA GLY A 350 -27.42 -29.49 -8.93
C GLY A 350 -28.37 -29.32 -7.74
N PRO A 351 -28.08 -30.00 -6.62
CA PRO A 351 -29.04 -30.12 -5.51
C PRO A 351 -29.33 -28.81 -4.78
N GLY A 352 -28.42 -27.84 -4.81
CA GLY A 352 -28.59 -26.52 -4.19
C GLY A 352 -29.20 -25.45 -5.10
N ALA A 353 -29.49 -25.76 -6.37
CA ALA A 353 -29.94 -24.77 -7.35
C ALA A 353 -31.19 -24.04 -6.88
N THR A 354 -32.20 -24.76 -6.40
CA THR A 354 -33.47 -24.14 -5.96
C THR A 354 -33.27 -23.16 -4.80
N THR A 355 -32.45 -23.50 -3.81
CA THR A 355 -32.14 -22.60 -2.69
C THR A 355 -31.39 -21.36 -3.16
N PHE A 356 -30.45 -21.52 -4.09
CA PHE A 356 -29.72 -20.41 -4.67
C PHE A 356 -30.62 -19.44 -5.43
N LEU A 357 -31.50 -19.96 -6.30
CA LEU A 357 -32.45 -19.14 -7.06
C LEU A 357 -33.44 -18.43 -6.14
N ALA A 358 -33.95 -19.10 -5.09
CA ALA A 358 -34.81 -18.47 -4.10
C ALA A 358 -34.10 -17.30 -3.37
N GLY A 359 -32.81 -17.43 -3.06
CA GLY A 359 -32.04 -16.32 -2.50
C GLY A 359 -31.87 -15.15 -3.49
N LEU A 360 -31.74 -15.43 -4.80
CA LEU A 360 -31.72 -14.37 -5.82
C LEU A 360 -33.09 -13.69 -5.96
N ASP A 361 -34.19 -14.44 -5.83
CA ASP A 361 -35.55 -13.90 -5.79
C ASP A 361 -35.74 -12.98 -4.57
N ASP A 362 -35.31 -13.41 -3.39
CA ASP A 362 -35.38 -12.61 -2.16
C ASP A 362 -34.60 -11.28 -2.29
N VAL A 363 -33.45 -11.28 -2.97
CA VAL A 363 -32.70 -10.05 -3.28
C VAL A 363 -33.46 -9.19 -4.29
N THR A 364 -34.07 -9.80 -5.30
CA THR A 364 -34.87 -9.08 -6.31
C THR A 364 -36.06 -8.36 -5.65
N ASP A 365 -36.76 -9.01 -4.74
CA ASP A 365 -37.87 -8.44 -3.98
C ASP A 365 -37.40 -7.28 -3.08
N LYS A 366 -36.28 -7.45 -2.36
CA LYS A 366 -35.66 -6.37 -1.54
C LYS A 366 -35.24 -5.16 -2.38
N VAL A 367 -34.76 -5.37 -3.61
CA VAL A 367 -34.43 -4.28 -4.54
C VAL A 367 -35.69 -3.57 -5.03
N ALA A 368 -36.75 -4.32 -5.36
CA ALA A 368 -38.03 -3.76 -5.81
C ALA A 368 -38.71 -2.91 -4.73
N ASP A 369 -38.64 -3.32 -3.46
CA ASP A 369 -39.17 -2.59 -2.31
C ASP A 369 -38.38 -1.32 -1.96
N ASN A 370 -37.23 -1.06 -2.61
CA ASN A 370 -36.40 0.11 -2.38
C ASN A 370 -36.24 1.00 -3.64
N PRO A 371 -37.33 1.62 -4.14
CA PRO A 371 -37.39 2.30 -5.44
C PRO A 371 -36.59 3.61 -5.52
N VAL A 372 -35.98 4.10 -4.44
CA VAL A 372 -35.17 5.34 -4.44
C VAL A 372 -33.79 5.13 -5.10
N LYS A 373 -33.39 3.89 -5.42
CA LYS A 373 -32.02 3.56 -5.87
C LYS A 373 -31.94 2.43 -6.92
N THR A 374 -32.80 2.43 -7.93
CA THR A 374 -32.83 1.42 -9.03
C THR A 374 -31.62 1.48 -10.00
N GLY A 375 -30.46 1.95 -9.54
CA GLY A 375 -29.20 1.97 -10.29
C GLY A 375 -27.95 1.97 -9.41
N ASP A 376 -28.09 1.75 -8.09
CA ASP A 376 -26.96 1.73 -7.15
C ASP A 376 -26.37 0.32 -7.09
N GLU A 377 -25.41 0.04 -7.99
CA GLU A 377 -24.70 -1.25 -8.06
C GLU A 377 -24.10 -1.65 -6.70
N ARG A 378 -23.73 -0.67 -5.87
CA ARG A 378 -23.21 -0.91 -4.52
C ARG A 378 -24.27 -1.48 -3.59
N LEU A 379 -25.50 -0.95 -3.64
CA LEU A 379 -26.62 -1.45 -2.84
C LEU A 379 -26.95 -2.90 -3.21
N LEU A 380 -26.96 -3.22 -4.52
CA LEU A 380 -27.19 -4.59 -4.99
C LEU A 380 -26.10 -5.54 -4.47
N ARG A 381 -24.82 -5.16 -4.58
CA ARG A 381 -23.72 -5.97 -4.03
C ARG A 381 -23.84 -6.16 -2.52
N ASP A 382 -24.22 -5.11 -1.79
CA ASP A 382 -24.43 -5.20 -0.33
C ASP A 382 -25.55 -6.20 0.01
N MET A 383 -26.68 -6.17 -0.71
CA MET A 383 -27.79 -7.12 -0.52
C MET A 383 -27.40 -8.56 -0.89
N LEU A 384 -26.68 -8.76 -2.00
CA LEU A 384 -26.17 -10.08 -2.41
C LEU A 384 -25.18 -10.64 -1.39
N ARG A 385 -24.30 -9.78 -0.85
CA ARG A 385 -23.34 -10.18 0.19
C ARG A 385 -24.04 -10.65 1.46
N ASP A 386 -25.08 -9.94 1.89
CA ASP A 386 -25.83 -10.28 3.10
C ASP A 386 -26.60 -11.59 2.92
N GLU A 387 -27.29 -11.75 1.78
CA GLU A 387 -28.04 -12.97 1.44
C GLU A 387 -27.12 -14.20 1.34
N PHE A 388 -26.00 -14.05 0.62
CA PHE A 388 -25.06 -15.13 0.34
C PHE A 388 -23.80 -15.06 1.22
N SER A 389 -23.94 -14.65 2.48
CA SER A 389 -22.81 -14.41 3.38
C SER A 389 -21.92 -15.64 3.64
N THR A 390 -22.44 -16.86 3.46
CA THR A 390 -21.69 -18.11 3.61
C THR A 390 -21.27 -18.73 2.28
N ILE A 391 -21.61 -18.11 1.14
CA ILE A 391 -21.32 -18.71 -0.15
C ILE A 391 -19.81 -18.73 -0.42
N GLU A 392 -19.38 -19.83 -1.00
CA GLU A 392 -18.01 -20.06 -1.42
C GLU A 392 -18.01 -20.39 -2.91
N LEU A 393 -17.57 -19.43 -3.73
CA LEU A 393 -17.45 -19.64 -5.17
C LEU A 393 -16.26 -20.55 -5.47
N GLY A 394 -16.46 -21.55 -6.32
CA GLY A 394 -15.44 -22.54 -6.66
C GLY A 394 -15.47 -22.91 -8.14
N PRO A 395 -14.39 -23.53 -8.65
CA PRO A 395 -14.24 -23.82 -10.08
C PRO A 395 -15.11 -25.00 -10.56
N LEU A 396 -15.54 -25.89 -9.66
CA LEU A 396 -16.40 -27.03 -9.98
C LEU A 396 -17.89 -26.75 -9.68
N ASN A 397 -18.14 -25.98 -8.62
CA ASN A 397 -19.45 -25.57 -8.16
C ASN A 397 -19.29 -24.39 -7.19
N HIS A 398 -20.36 -23.63 -7.00
CA HIS A 398 -20.53 -22.78 -5.82
C HIS A 398 -21.06 -23.62 -4.65
N CYS A 399 -20.60 -23.30 -3.44
CA CYS A 399 -21.04 -23.95 -2.20
C CYS A 399 -21.80 -22.92 -1.38
N LEU A 400 -23.09 -23.15 -1.08
CA LEU A 400 -23.90 -22.24 -0.26
C LEU A 400 -23.38 -22.07 1.19
N GLY A 401 -22.52 -22.98 1.65
CA GLY A 401 -21.82 -22.83 2.92
C GLY A 401 -22.61 -23.25 4.16
N VAL A 402 -23.82 -23.77 4.00
CA VAL A 402 -24.70 -24.18 5.11
C VAL A 402 -24.16 -25.46 5.74
N THR A 403 -23.60 -25.35 6.95
CA THR A 403 -22.92 -26.45 7.64
C THR A 403 -23.82 -27.66 7.90
N ALA A 404 -25.11 -27.43 8.19
CA ALA A 404 -26.09 -28.48 8.43
C ALA A 404 -26.31 -29.38 7.19
N ASP A 405 -26.21 -28.79 6.00
CA ASP A 405 -26.49 -29.43 4.72
C ASP A 405 -25.21 -29.92 4.01
N ALA A 406 -24.05 -29.70 4.62
CA ALA A 406 -22.74 -30.00 4.03
C ALA A 406 -22.41 -31.50 4.08
N GLN A 407 -22.53 -32.17 2.93
CA GLN A 407 -22.18 -33.58 2.77
C GLN A 407 -20.74 -33.90 3.18
N CYS A 408 -19.81 -32.96 2.93
CA CYS A 408 -18.39 -33.09 3.27
C CYS A 408 -18.10 -33.14 4.78
N LEU A 409 -19.06 -32.76 5.63
CA LEU A 409 -18.90 -32.74 7.08
C LEU A 409 -19.49 -33.97 7.80
N LYS A 410 -20.31 -34.77 7.11
CA LYS A 410 -21.09 -35.85 7.73
C LYS A 410 -20.24 -36.88 8.49
N ASN A 411 -19.03 -37.17 8.00
CA ASN A 411 -18.14 -38.20 8.56
C ASN A 411 -16.93 -37.64 9.32
N LEU A 412 -16.95 -36.35 9.69
CA LEU A 412 -15.86 -35.72 10.44
C LEU A 412 -16.18 -35.63 11.94
N ALA A 413 -15.13 -35.59 12.75
CA ALA A 413 -15.23 -35.27 14.18
C ALA A 413 -15.73 -33.84 14.39
N ASP A 414 -16.37 -33.57 15.53
CA ASP A 414 -17.03 -32.28 15.79
C ASP A 414 -16.05 -31.10 15.77
N GLU A 415 -14.80 -31.30 16.20
CA GLU A 415 -13.75 -30.29 16.14
C GLU A 415 -13.42 -29.90 14.69
N ALA A 416 -13.43 -30.88 13.76
CA ALA A 416 -13.19 -30.65 12.34
C ALA A 416 -14.40 -30.04 11.63
N ARG A 417 -15.62 -30.28 12.12
CA ARG A 417 -16.85 -29.65 11.60
C ARG A 417 -16.91 -28.15 11.90
N GLY A 418 -16.32 -27.71 13.01
CA GLY A 418 -16.29 -26.29 13.41
C GLY A 418 -15.56 -25.36 12.43
N ALA A 419 -14.75 -25.91 11.53
CA ALA A 419 -14.02 -25.14 10.51
C ALA A 419 -14.87 -24.79 9.27
N GLY A 420 -16.09 -25.34 9.13
CA GLY A 420 -16.96 -25.12 7.97
C GLY A 420 -16.70 -26.10 6.81
N PRO A 421 -17.43 -25.96 5.69
CA PRO A 421 -17.40 -26.92 4.58
C PRO A 421 -16.01 -27.10 3.95
N LEU A 422 -15.62 -28.35 3.70
CA LEU A 422 -14.32 -28.69 3.10
C LEU A 422 -14.45 -29.00 1.60
N ARG A 423 -13.82 -28.19 0.76
CA ARG A 423 -13.84 -28.35 -0.71
C ARG A 423 -13.20 -29.64 -1.19
N SER A 424 -12.12 -30.07 -0.55
CA SER A 424 -11.39 -31.30 -0.89
C SER A 424 -12.22 -32.58 -0.68
N LEU A 425 -13.28 -32.50 0.12
CA LEU A 425 -14.21 -33.61 0.39
C LEU A 425 -15.61 -33.35 -0.20
N CYS A 426 -15.75 -32.34 -1.05
CA CYS A 426 -17.03 -31.99 -1.63
C CYS A 426 -17.52 -33.09 -2.58
N SER A 427 -18.84 -33.30 -2.61
CA SER A 427 -19.52 -34.18 -3.55
C SER A 427 -20.57 -33.38 -4.32
N PRO A 428 -20.19 -32.65 -5.37
CA PRO A 428 -21.05 -31.64 -6.00
C PRO A 428 -22.37 -32.19 -6.53
N THR A 429 -22.38 -33.45 -6.98
CA THR A 429 -23.56 -34.10 -7.54
C THR A 429 -24.63 -34.47 -6.52
N THR A 430 -24.31 -34.45 -5.23
CA THR A 430 -25.20 -34.94 -4.16
C THR A 430 -25.32 -33.99 -2.97
N CYS A 431 -24.44 -33.02 -2.83
CA CYS A 431 -24.44 -32.07 -1.73
C CYS A 431 -25.50 -30.99 -1.94
N MET A 432 -26.39 -30.77 -0.96
CA MET A 432 -27.44 -29.74 -0.99
C MET A 432 -26.89 -28.31 -1.04
N ASN A 433 -25.62 -28.10 -0.66
CA ASN A 433 -24.94 -26.82 -0.84
C ASN A 433 -24.44 -26.59 -2.26
N SER A 434 -24.47 -27.58 -3.15
CA SER A 434 -23.80 -27.49 -4.44
C SER A 434 -24.69 -26.86 -5.50
N VAL A 435 -24.23 -25.74 -6.04
CA VAL A 435 -24.85 -25.01 -7.14
C VAL A 435 -23.90 -25.01 -8.32
N ILE A 436 -24.37 -25.49 -9.46
CA ILE A 436 -23.57 -25.59 -10.68
C ILE A 436 -24.19 -24.63 -11.70
N THR A 437 -23.58 -23.44 -11.80
CA THR A 437 -23.96 -22.44 -12.79
C THR A 437 -23.40 -22.77 -14.18
N GLU A 438 -23.91 -22.09 -15.21
CA GLU A 438 -23.42 -22.22 -16.59
C GLU A 438 -21.92 -21.95 -16.75
N ALA A 439 -21.31 -21.13 -15.89
CA ALA A 439 -19.86 -20.89 -15.89
C ALA A 439 -19.03 -22.15 -15.59
N HIS A 440 -19.58 -23.12 -14.85
CA HIS A 440 -18.90 -24.38 -14.52
C HIS A 440 -19.04 -25.44 -15.62
N MET A 441 -20.06 -25.33 -16.48
CA MET A 441 -20.42 -26.36 -17.45
C MET A 441 -19.28 -26.79 -18.39
N PRO A 442 -18.37 -25.90 -18.85
CA PRO A 442 -17.22 -26.32 -19.63
C PRO A 442 -16.36 -27.38 -18.93
N VAL A 443 -16.17 -27.28 -17.61
CA VAL A 443 -15.38 -28.26 -16.83
C VAL A 443 -16.11 -29.60 -16.74
N TRP A 444 -17.41 -29.59 -16.49
CA TRP A 444 -18.24 -30.80 -16.40
C TRP A 444 -18.35 -31.55 -17.73
N LEU A 445 -18.53 -30.80 -18.83
CA LEU A 445 -18.57 -31.38 -20.18
C LEU A 445 -17.21 -31.96 -20.60
N ALA A 446 -16.11 -31.30 -20.22
CA ALA A 446 -14.77 -31.83 -20.44
C ALA A 446 -14.55 -33.14 -19.68
N GLU A 447 -14.93 -33.21 -18.40
CA GLU A 447 -14.84 -34.44 -17.60
C GLU A 447 -15.72 -35.56 -18.18
N GLU A 448 -16.95 -35.26 -18.66
CA GLU A 448 -17.78 -36.27 -19.34
C GLU A 448 -17.08 -36.84 -20.58
N ALA A 449 -16.49 -35.97 -21.40
CA ALA A 449 -15.77 -36.37 -22.60
C ALA A 449 -14.56 -37.25 -22.26
N ASP A 450 -13.78 -36.86 -21.25
CA ASP A 450 -12.60 -37.58 -20.78
C ASP A 450 -12.95 -38.97 -20.23
N LEU A 451 -13.97 -39.06 -19.36
CA LEU A 451 -14.44 -40.32 -18.82
C LEU A 451 -14.99 -41.24 -19.92
N THR A 452 -15.77 -40.67 -20.86
CA THR A 452 -16.29 -41.40 -22.02
C THR A 452 -15.15 -41.92 -22.91
N ALA A 453 -14.09 -41.13 -23.11
CA ALA A 453 -12.92 -41.56 -23.87
C ALA A 453 -12.16 -42.68 -23.16
N ARG A 454 -11.90 -42.55 -21.85
CA ARG A 454 -11.19 -43.56 -21.04
C ARG A 454 -11.93 -44.91 -21.00
N LEU A 455 -13.26 -44.90 -20.95
CA LEU A 455 -14.07 -46.12 -20.93
C LEU A 455 -14.01 -46.92 -22.25
N LYS A 456 -13.53 -46.33 -23.35
CA LYS A 456 -13.31 -47.05 -24.63
C LYS A 456 -12.12 -48.02 -24.56
N ASP A 457 -11.22 -47.89 -23.58
CA ASP A 457 -10.09 -48.82 -23.43
C ASP A 457 -10.59 -50.23 -23.06
N ARG A 458 -10.39 -51.17 -23.99
CA ARG A 458 -10.79 -52.57 -23.84
C ARG A 458 -9.91 -53.32 -22.83
N ARG A 459 -8.66 -52.87 -22.59
CA ARG A 459 -7.68 -53.52 -21.69
C ARG A 459 -7.90 -53.20 -20.21
N MET A 460 -8.82 -52.29 -19.90
CA MET A 460 -9.10 -51.88 -18.53
C MET A 460 -9.70 -53.01 -17.68
N ALA A 461 -9.16 -53.18 -16.48
CA ALA A 461 -9.69 -54.12 -15.49
C ALA A 461 -11.15 -53.79 -15.12
N LYS A 462 -11.96 -54.83 -14.86
CA LYS A 462 -13.40 -54.72 -14.61
C LYS A 462 -13.74 -53.74 -13.48
N VAL A 463 -12.98 -53.77 -12.38
CA VAL A 463 -13.19 -52.91 -11.20
C VAL A 463 -12.96 -51.43 -11.54
N HIS A 464 -11.91 -51.11 -12.31
CA HIS A 464 -11.66 -49.74 -12.75
C HIS A 464 -12.73 -49.24 -13.72
N ARG A 465 -13.17 -50.10 -14.63
CA ARG A 465 -14.28 -49.77 -15.55
C ARG A 465 -15.56 -49.48 -14.79
N GLN A 466 -15.92 -50.28 -13.80
CA GLN A 466 -17.09 -50.04 -12.93
C GLN A 466 -16.97 -48.70 -12.19
N ARG A 467 -15.80 -48.38 -11.63
CA ARG A 467 -15.57 -47.09 -10.96
C ARG A 467 -15.73 -45.89 -11.90
N LEU A 468 -15.12 -45.95 -13.08
CA LEU A 468 -15.25 -44.87 -14.07
C LEU A 468 -16.67 -44.75 -14.62
N GLN A 469 -17.40 -45.86 -14.77
CA GLN A 469 -18.81 -45.82 -15.16
C GLN A 469 -19.65 -45.10 -14.10
N ALA A 470 -19.46 -45.44 -12.82
CA ALA A 470 -20.17 -44.75 -11.73
C ALA A 470 -19.84 -43.25 -11.67
N GLN A 471 -18.58 -42.87 -11.90
CA GLN A 471 -18.18 -41.47 -11.98
C GLN A 471 -18.81 -40.75 -13.18
N LEU A 472 -18.84 -41.41 -14.34
CA LEU A 472 -19.49 -40.87 -15.54
C LEU A 472 -21.00 -40.70 -15.34
N ASP A 473 -21.65 -41.64 -14.66
CA ASP A 473 -23.07 -41.56 -14.34
C ASP A 473 -23.37 -40.38 -13.41
N GLN A 474 -22.49 -40.10 -12.45
CA GLN A 474 -22.57 -38.89 -11.60
C GLN A 474 -22.35 -37.60 -12.41
N VAL A 475 -21.34 -37.54 -13.28
CA VAL A 475 -21.12 -36.36 -14.13
C VAL A 475 -22.34 -36.11 -15.04
N ARG A 476 -22.90 -37.19 -15.59
CA ARG A 476 -24.10 -37.14 -16.43
C ARG A 476 -25.36 -36.72 -15.71
N SER A 477 -25.45 -36.94 -14.39
CA SER A 477 -26.59 -36.42 -13.62
C SER A 477 -26.62 -34.90 -13.59
N ILE A 478 -25.48 -34.25 -13.81
CA ILE A 478 -25.36 -32.79 -13.93
C ILE A 478 -25.45 -32.36 -15.39
N THR A 479 -24.63 -32.93 -16.28
CA THR A 479 -24.55 -32.47 -17.68
C THR A 479 -25.83 -32.69 -18.48
N ARG A 480 -26.66 -33.65 -18.04
CA ARG A 480 -27.97 -33.94 -18.66
C ARG A 480 -29.15 -33.43 -17.86
N GLN A 481 -28.92 -32.81 -16.70
CA GLN A 481 -29.98 -32.07 -16.02
C GLN A 481 -30.43 -30.95 -16.97
N GLU A 482 -31.67 -30.47 -16.88
CA GLU A 482 -32.01 -29.17 -17.45
C GLU A 482 -31.68 -28.10 -16.40
N PRO A 483 -31.14 -26.93 -16.81
CA PRO A 483 -30.91 -25.86 -15.86
C PRO A 483 -32.27 -25.34 -15.40
N THR A 484 -32.38 -25.09 -14.10
CA THR A 484 -33.55 -24.49 -13.46
C THR A 484 -33.52 -22.99 -13.55
#